data_AF-A0A928EQ97-F1
#
_entry.id   AF-A0A928EQ97-F1
#
_cell.length_a   1.000
_cell.length_b   1.000
_cell.length_c   1.000
_cell.angle_alpha   90.00
_cell.angle_beta   90.00
_cell.angle_gamma   90.00
#
_symmetry.space_group_name_H-M   'P 1'
#
loop_
_entity.id
_entity.type
_entity.pdbx_description
1 polymer ?
#
loop_
_entity_poly.entity_id
_entity_poly.type
_entity_poly.pdbx_seq_one_letter_code
_entity_poly.pdbx_strand_id
1 'polypeptide(L)'
;MKKTRINKFAAFFCAFVLLFSFSACASVNSDGGDISIVCTAFPQYDWLRNILGDMEGYSITLLVDNGSDLHSYQPTVADRAEIAECDILVTIGGESDAWAEKMVGDSKKTRLVRLFDVPNITLREVSEEGVMSEHIHEDSHEEHDHEHEHDHEHEHDHGAYDEHIWLSLKNAKACVEYFKDILTELSPDDMQTLSKNADEYISKIVALESEYEALTHSKEPKRLIFADRFPFAYLTADLEIEYCAAFSGCSTENNADFSTITRLAERMLEWKTIYLFVTETSNGRLANGIIAAAKADGAEILTLDSMQSLTRARMTAGEDYLSIMRSNLGVLRKALS
;
A
#
# COMPACT_ATOMS: atom_id res chain seq x y z
N MET A 1 67.31 -2.73 67.71
CA MET A 1 66.00 -3.42 67.84
C MET A 1 64.92 -2.56 67.20
N LYS A 2 64.12 -3.15 66.30
CA LYS A 2 62.76 -2.75 65.83
C LYS A 2 62.66 -1.39 65.09
N LYS A 3 62.52 -1.37 63.76
CA LYS A 3 61.33 -1.63 62.89
C LYS A 3 60.65 -0.33 62.43
N THR A 4 60.95 0.03 61.18
CA THR A 4 60.08 0.55 60.10
C THR A 4 58.67 1.06 60.45
N ARG A 5 58.34 2.27 59.97
CA ARG A 5 57.03 2.57 59.35
C ARG A 5 57.19 3.50 58.14
N ILE A 6 56.87 2.95 56.98
CA ILE A 6 56.57 3.63 55.71
C ILE A 6 55.15 4.16 55.83
N ASN A 7 54.90 5.42 55.47
CA ASN A 7 53.57 5.87 55.08
C ASN A 7 53.66 6.54 53.71
N LYS A 8 53.09 5.81 52.73
CA LYS A 8 52.79 6.25 51.38
C LYS A 8 51.53 7.11 51.43
N PHE A 9 51.55 8.30 50.86
CA PHE A 9 50.37 8.92 50.26
C PHE A 9 50.86 9.76 49.08
N ALA A 10 51.01 9.07 47.95
CA ALA A 10 51.22 9.69 46.65
C ALA A 10 49.87 10.23 46.16
N ALA A 11 49.84 11.51 45.79
CA ALA A 11 48.70 12.16 45.17
C ALA A 11 48.37 11.46 43.84
N PHE A 12 47.11 11.06 43.73
CA PHE A 12 46.53 10.30 42.63
C PHE A 12 46.37 11.23 41.41
N PHE A 13 47.14 10.98 40.36
CA PHE A 13 46.91 11.47 39.00
C PHE A 13 46.25 10.32 38.24
N CYS A 14 44.93 10.32 38.13
CA CYS A 14 44.21 9.41 37.25
C CYS A 14 43.38 10.22 36.27
N ALA A 15 43.83 10.16 35.01
CA ALA A 15 43.17 10.69 33.85
C ALA A 15 41.79 10.02 33.67
N PHE A 16 40.74 10.84 33.61
CA PHE A 16 39.42 10.43 33.17
C PHE A 16 39.37 10.69 31.66
N VAL A 17 39.84 9.73 30.87
CA VAL A 17 39.57 9.67 29.42
C VAL A 17 38.17 9.09 29.28
N LEU A 18 37.17 9.96 29.24
CA LEU A 18 35.81 9.60 28.84
C LEU A 18 35.82 9.34 27.34
N LEU A 19 35.61 8.07 27.01
CA LEU A 19 35.27 7.57 25.67
C LEU A 19 34.00 8.29 25.18
N PHE A 20 34.17 9.29 24.32
CA PHE A 20 33.11 9.71 23.42
C PHE A 20 32.97 8.63 22.35
N SER A 21 32.02 7.72 22.57
CA SER A 21 31.51 6.83 21.52
C SER A 21 30.85 7.70 20.45
N PHE A 22 31.55 7.89 19.32
CA PHE A 22 30.94 8.36 18.09
C PHE A 22 29.96 7.28 17.61
N SER A 23 28.68 7.42 17.95
CA SER A 23 27.61 6.89 17.11
C SER A 23 27.55 7.80 15.89
N ALA A 24 28.04 7.31 14.76
CA ALA A 24 27.78 7.90 13.47
C ALA A 24 26.29 7.69 13.15
N CYS A 25 25.44 8.58 13.65
CA CYS A 25 24.18 8.84 12.97
C CYS A 25 24.56 9.42 11.62
N ALA A 26 24.16 8.74 10.54
CA ALA A 26 24.11 9.36 9.23
C ALA A 26 23.14 10.55 9.37
N SER A 27 23.69 11.75 9.49
CA SER A 27 22.90 12.97 9.46
C SER A 27 22.42 13.12 8.03
N VAL A 28 21.13 12.90 7.83
CA VAL A 28 20.42 13.54 6.72
C VAL A 28 20.60 15.03 6.94
N ASN A 29 21.09 15.74 5.92
CA ASN A 29 21.35 17.18 6.00
C ASN A 29 20.05 17.91 6.33
N SER A 30 19.84 18.30 7.59
CA SER A 30 18.82 19.29 7.96
C SER A 30 19.38 20.68 7.69
N ASP A 31 19.51 21.02 6.40
CA ASP A 31 19.83 22.38 5.94
C ASP A 31 18.59 23.29 6.13
N GLY A 32 18.09 23.44 7.36
CA GLY A 32 17.10 24.46 7.75
C GLY A 32 15.80 24.57 6.93
N GLY A 33 15.49 23.58 6.08
CA GLY A 33 14.30 23.50 5.24
C GLY A 33 13.39 22.35 5.66
N ASP A 34 12.17 22.36 5.14
CA ASP A 34 11.17 21.33 5.43
C ASP A 34 11.63 19.95 4.92
N ILE A 35 11.40 18.89 5.69
CA ILE A 35 11.57 17.51 5.25
C ILE A 35 10.58 17.24 4.11
N SER A 36 11.08 16.97 2.91
CA SER A 36 10.27 16.73 1.72
C SER A 36 9.97 15.25 1.52
N ILE A 37 8.69 14.91 1.47
CA ILE A 37 8.18 13.55 1.35
C ILE A 37 7.32 13.43 0.08
N VAL A 38 7.73 12.55 -0.83
CA VAL A 38 7.02 12.29 -2.08
C VAL A 38 6.36 10.92 -2.00
N CYS A 39 5.07 10.86 -2.30
CA CYS A 39 4.26 9.65 -2.33
C CYS A 39 3.79 9.35 -3.76
N THR A 40 3.87 8.08 -4.14
CA THR A 40 3.41 7.60 -5.45
C THR A 40 1.91 7.30 -5.47
N ALA A 41 1.33 6.92 -4.32
CA ALA A 41 -0.08 6.54 -4.19
C ALA A 41 -0.80 7.30 -3.08
N PHE A 42 -2.10 7.52 -3.26
CA PHE A 42 -2.94 8.27 -2.32
C PHE A 42 -2.91 7.72 -0.87
N PRO A 43 -3.01 6.41 -0.61
CA PRO A 43 -3.02 5.90 0.76
C PRO A 43 -1.76 6.28 1.55
N GLN A 44 -0.59 6.23 0.92
CA GLN A 44 0.68 6.67 1.52
C GLN A 44 0.61 8.14 1.95
N TYR A 45 0.18 8.99 1.03
CA TYR A 45 0.00 10.42 1.25
C TYR A 45 -0.98 10.71 2.39
N ASP A 46 -2.12 10.01 2.40
CA ASP A 46 -3.17 10.19 3.40
C ASP A 46 -2.73 9.75 4.81
N TRP A 47 -2.01 8.64 4.91
CA TRP A 47 -1.48 8.17 6.20
C TRP A 47 -0.44 9.14 6.76
N LEU A 48 0.51 9.58 5.93
CA LEU A 48 1.53 10.53 6.34
C LEU A 48 0.94 11.88 6.74
N ARG A 49 -0.01 12.45 5.98
CA ARG A 49 -0.66 13.71 6.40
C ARG A 49 -1.41 13.58 7.73
N ASN A 50 -1.93 12.39 8.07
CA ASN A 50 -2.58 12.17 9.37
C ASN A 50 -1.57 12.06 10.52
N ILE A 51 -0.36 11.54 10.26
CA ILE A 51 0.73 11.52 11.25
C ILE A 51 1.29 12.94 11.44
N LEU A 52 1.52 13.67 10.36
CA LEU A 52 2.11 15.02 10.39
C LEU A 52 1.12 16.07 10.90
N GLY A 53 -0.17 15.95 10.57
CA GLY A 53 -1.18 16.94 10.95
C GLY A 53 -0.82 18.35 10.45
N ASP A 54 -0.89 19.34 11.35
CA ASP A 54 -0.55 20.75 11.06
C ASP A 54 0.89 21.12 11.44
N MET A 55 1.78 20.12 11.60
CA MET A 55 3.18 20.36 11.95
C MET A 55 3.91 21.14 10.84
N GLU A 56 4.67 22.15 11.22
CA GLU A 56 5.60 22.85 10.33
C GLU A 56 6.90 22.03 10.16
N GLY A 57 7.71 22.33 9.15
CA GLY A 57 8.96 21.61 8.92
C GLY A 57 8.83 20.36 8.04
N TYR A 58 7.66 20.15 7.43
CA TYR A 58 7.39 19.03 6.54
C TYR A 58 6.63 19.48 5.30
N SER A 59 7.01 18.94 4.14
CA SER A 59 6.25 19.07 2.90
C SER A 59 5.93 17.68 2.36
N ILE A 60 4.68 17.47 1.93
CA ILE A 60 4.23 16.18 1.40
C ILE A 60 3.56 16.37 0.04
N THR A 61 4.00 15.57 -0.93
CA THR A 61 3.55 15.63 -2.33
C THR A 61 2.99 14.28 -2.74
N LEU A 62 1.80 14.26 -3.35
CA LEU A 62 1.25 13.09 -4.05
C LEU A 62 1.50 13.27 -5.56
N LEU A 63 2.21 12.34 -6.19
CA LEU A 63 2.51 12.42 -7.62
C LEU A 63 1.29 12.14 -8.49
N VAL A 64 0.51 11.12 -8.13
CA VAL A 64 -0.68 10.70 -8.90
C VAL A 64 -1.94 11.25 -8.24
N ASP A 65 -2.24 12.53 -8.50
CA ASP A 65 -3.40 13.24 -7.92
C ASP A 65 -4.50 13.60 -8.94
N ASN A 66 -4.35 13.15 -10.18
CA ASN A 66 -5.20 13.52 -11.32
C ASN A 66 -6.23 12.43 -11.71
N GLY A 67 -6.34 11.36 -10.92
CA GLY A 67 -7.24 10.23 -11.18
C GLY A 67 -6.74 9.28 -12.27
N SER A 68 -5.47 9.35 -12.66
CA SER A 68 -4.86 8.33 -13.50
C SER A 68 -4.83 6.99 -12.77
N ASP A 69 -4.84 5.91 -13.54
CA ASP A 69 -4.62 4.57 -13.02
C ASP A 69 -3.14 4.36 -12.73
N LEU A 70 -2.81 3.96 -11.50
CA LEU A 70 -1.43 3.73 -11.06
C LEU A 70 -0.69 2.71 -11.95
N HIS A 71 -1.40 1.69 -12.46
CA HIS A 71 -0.82 0.60 -13.28
C HIS A 71 -0.36 1.06 -14.66
N SER A 72 -0.81 2.25 -15.10
CA SER A 72 -0.51 2.80 -16.43
C SER A 72 0.08 4.21 -16.36
N TYR A 73 0.40 4.69 -15.16
CA TYR A 73 0.86 6.04 -14.96
C TYR A 73 2.20 6.29 -15.65
N GLN A 74 2.32 7.44 -16.32
CA GLN A 74 3.56 7.87 -16.95
C GLN A 74 4.08 9.12 -16.26
N PRO A 75 5.30 9.09 -15.69
CA PRO A 75 5.80 10.21 -14.91
C PRO A 75 6.07 11.45 -15.76
N THR A 76 5.64 12.59 -15.25
CA THR A 76 5.91 13.90 -15.86
C THR A 76 7.34 14.36 -15.59
N VAL A 77 7.79 15.43 -16.27
CA VAL A 77 9.07 16.07 -15.96
C VAL A 77 9.06 16.65 -14.54
N ALA A 78 7.90 17.13 -14.07
CA ALA A 78 7.76 17.68 -12.72
C ALA A 78 7.91 16.57 -11.67
N ASP A 79 7.27 15.41 -11.87
CA ASP A 79 7.37 14.26 -10.95
C ASP A 79 8.83 13.83 -10.74
N ARG A 80 9.60 13.82 -11.83
CA ARG A 80 11.04 13.51 -11.77
C ARG A 80 11.83 14.53 -10.96
N ALA A 81 11.47 15.81 -11.07
CA ALA A 81 12.11 16.86 -10.30
C ALA A 81 11.74 16.78 -8.81
N GLU A 82 10.48 16.49 -8.49
CA GLU A 82 10.02 16.26 -7.11
C GLU A 82 10.79 15.10 -6.46
N ILE A 83 10.91 13.96 -7.17
CA ILE A 83 11.67 12.80 -6.66
C ILE A 83 13.16 13.14 -6.46
N ALA A 84 13.78 13.86 -7.40
CA ALA A 84 15.21 14.17 -7.33
C ALA A 84 15.60 15.09 -6.15
N GLU A 85 14.67 15.91 -5.66
CA GLU A 85 14.92 16.86 -4.58
C GLU A 85 14.35 16.43 -3.21
N CYS A 86 13.54 15.36 -3.17
CA CYS A 86 12.93 14.91 -1.91
C CYS A 86 13.89 14.20 -0.97
N ASP A 87 13.61 14.29 0.33
CA ASP A 87 14.34 13.57 1.38
C ASP A 87 13.84 12.14 1.52
N ILE A 88 12.53 11.92 1.31
CA ILE A 88 11.89 10.60 1.41
C ILE A 88 11.02 10.36 0.18
N LEU A 89 11.25 9.24 -0.51
CA LEU A 89 10.35 8.71 -1.53
C LEU A 89 9.62 7.50 -0.96
N VAL A 90 8.29 7.53 -1.00
CA VAL A 90 7.42 6.43 -0.56
C VAL A 90 6.79 5.76 -1.77
N THR A 91 7.07 4.47 -1.92
CA THR A 91 6.56 3.58 -2.98
C THR A 91 5.84 2.39 -2.37
N ILE A 92 5.00 1.74 -3.17
CA ILE A 92 4.39 0.45 -2.90
C ILE A 92 5.50 -0.61 -2.92
N GLY A 93 6.35 -0.61 -3.95
CA GLY A 93 7.46 -1.55 -4.10
C GLY A 93 7.26 -2.61 -5.20
N GLY A 94 6.23 -2.45 -6.03
CA GLY A 94 5.90 -3.33 -7.14
C GLY A 94 6.20 -2.70 -8.51
N GLU A 95 5.67 -3.29 -9.58
CA GLU A 95 5.93 -2.85 -10.95
C GLU A 95 5.41 -1.44 -11.26
N SER A 96 4.30 -1.02 -10.63
CA SER A 96 3.61 0.23 -10.94
C SER A 96 4.39 1.48 -10.56
N ASP A 97 5.29 1.38 -9.59
CA ASP A 97 6.17 2.46 -9.17
C ASP A 97 7.67 2.15 -9.25
N ALA A 98 8.04 1.04 -9.89
CA ALA A 98 9.42 0.72 -10.22
C ALA A 98 10.12 1.84 -11.01
N TRP A 99 9.37 2.64 -11.77
CA TRP A 99 9.90 3.83 -12.47
C TRP A 99 10.41 4.90 -11.49
N ALA A 100 9.75 5.07 -10.34
CA ALA A 100 10.10 6.07 -9.33
C ALA A 100 11.34 5.62 -8.56
N GLU A 101 11.44 4.33 -8.24
CA GLU A 101 12.60 3.76 -7.55
C GLU A 101 13.89 3.91 -8.38
N LYS A 102 13.80 3.66 -9.69
CA LYS A 102 14.93 3.85 -10.63
C LYS A 102 15.46 5.29 -10.66
N MET A 103 14.68 6.28 -10.24
CA MET A 103 15.10 7.69 -10.22
C MET A 103 15.92 8.06 -9.00
N VAL A 104 15.78 7.33 -7.89
CA VAL A 104 16.59 7.55 -6.68
C VAL A 104 18.06 7.18 -6.93
N GLY A 105 18.31 6.13 -7.74
CA GLY A 105 19.63 5.64 -8.11
C GLY A 105 20.53 5.33 -6.89
N ASP A 106 21.84 5.25 -7.08
CA ASP A 106 22.82 5.04 -5.98
C ASP A 106 23.02 6.29 -5.09
N SER A 107 22.21 7.35 -5.29
CA SER A 107 22.41 8.60 -4.59
C SER A 107 21.92 8.49 -3.14
N LYS A 108 22.83 8.67 -2.17
CA LYS A 108 22.53 8.55 -0.72
C LYS A 108 21.67 9.69 -0.16
N LYS A 109 21.10 10.55 -1.00
CA LYS A 109 20.41 11.76 -0.55
C LYS A 109 18.95 11.49 -0.18
N THR A 110 18.27 10.64 -0.95
CA THR A 110 16.85 10.31 -0.75
C THR A 110 16.72 8.95 -0.07
N ARG A 111 15.89 8.88 0.99
CA ARG A 111 15.51 7.62 1.63
C ARG A 111 14.34 7.00 0.88
N LEU A 112 14.58 5.87 0.21
CA LEU A 112 13.51 5.06 -0.39
C LEU A 112 12.79 4.24 0.69
N VAL A 113 11.47 4.33 0.72
CA VAL A 113 10.58 3.60 1.62
C VAL A 113 9.57 2.82 0.79
N ARG A 114 9.72 1.49 0.74
CA ARG A 114 8.81 0.60 0.02
C ARG A 114 7.81 0.00 0.99
N LEU A 115 6.53 0.07 0.70
CA LEU A 115 5.51 -0.53 1.55
C LEU A 115 5.67 -2.06 1.66
N PHE A 116 6.15 -2.71 0.59
CA PHE A 116 6.46 -4.14 0.61
C PHE A 116 7.55 -4.54 1.61
N ASP A 117 8.42 -3.60 2.01
CA ASP A 117 9.48 -3.84 2.99
C ASP A 117 9.06 -3.51 4.43
N VAL A 118 7.82 -3.04 4.64
CA VAL A 118 7.33 -2.65 5.96
C VAL A 118 7.32 -3.88 6.88
N PRO A 119 7.94 -3.81 8.07
CA PRO A 119 7.89 -4.90 9.02
C PRO A 119 6.44 -5.27 9.39
N ASN A 120 6.15 -6.58 9.43
CA ASN A 120 4.83 -7.13 9.73
C ASN A 120 3.75 -6.85 8.66
N ILE A 121 4.14 -6.43 7.45
CA ILE A 121 3.22 -6.39 6.31
C ILE A 121 2.87 -7.82 5.87
N THR A 122 1.63 -8.04 5.48
CA THR A 122 1.23 -9.26 4.75
C THR A 122 1.23 -8.96 3.27
N LEU A 123 2.03 -9.70 2.50
CA LEU A 123 2.01 -9.68 1.04
C LEU A 123 1.18 -10.86 0.52
N ARG A 124 0.58 -10.68 -0.65
CA ARG A 124 -0.17 -11.72 -1.36
C ARG A 124 0.31 -11.79 -2.79
N GLU A 125 0.51 -13.00 -3.27
CA GLU A 125 0.82 -13.22 -4.68
C GLU A 125 -0.37 -12.81 -5.56
N VAL A 126 -0.09 -12.30 -6.75
CA VAL A 126 -1.12 -12.09 -7.76
C VAL A 126 -1.74 -13.45 -8.07
N SER A 127 -3.03 -13.58 -7.82
CA SER A 127 -3.74 -14.85 -8.00
C SER A 127 -4.71 -14.75 -9.18
N GLU A 128 -4.64 -15.76 -10.06
CA GLU A 128 -5.68 -16.02 -11.05
C GLU A 128 -6.83 -16.85 -10.46
N GLU A 129 -6.71 -17.32 -9.22
CA GLU A 129 -7.75 -18.10 -8.55
C GLU A 129 -8.97 -17.21 -8.30
N GLY A 130 -10.02 -17.43 -9.09
CA GLY A 130 -11.23 -16.60 -9.09
C GLY A 130 -11.34 -15.62 -10.28
N VAL A 131 -10.30 -15.48 -11.10
CA VAL A 131 -10.33 -14.67 -12.33
C VAL A 131 -10.96 -15.47 -13.48
N MET A 132 -11.92 -14.86 -14.17
CA MET A 132 -12.73 -15.53 -15.20
C MET A 132 -12.26 -15.26 -16.63
N SER A 133 -11.53 -14.18 -16.88
CA SER A 133 -10.86 -13.95 -18.16
C SER A 133 -9.68 -14.91 -18.31
N GLU A 134 -9.57 -15.54 -19.46
CA GLU A 134 -8.35 -16.28 -19.84
C GLU A 134 -7.31 -15.26 -20.32
N HIS A 135 -6.06 -15.35 -19.82
CA HIS A 135 -4.95 -14.69 -20.47
C HIS A 135 -4.68 -15.40 -21.80
N ILE A 136 -4.92 -14.72 -22.93
CA ILE A 136 -4.35 -15.17 -24.21
C ILE A 136 -2.84 -14.92 -24.09
N HIS A 137 -2.10 -15.92 -23.64
CA HIS A 137 -0.66 -15.94 -23.87
C HIS A 137 -0.47 -15.98 -25.39
N GLU A 138 -0.02 -14.89 -26.00
CA GLU A 138 0.74 -15.02 -27.24
C GLU A 138 1.99 -15.83 -26.87
N ASP A 139 1.97 -17.12 -27.20
CA ASP A 139 3.13 -18.00 -27.17
C ASP A 139 4.23 -17.40 -28.05
N SER A 140 5.03 -16.50 -27.48
CA SER A 140 6.34 -16.17 -28.01
C SER A 140 7.29 -17.31 -27.64
N HIS A 141 7.17 -18.43 -28.38
CA HIS A 141 8.20 -19.45 -28.43
C HIS A 141 9.49 -18.84 -29.01
N GLU A 142 10.42 -18.43 -28.15
CA GLU A 142 11.83 -18.42 -28.49
C GLU A 142 12.57 -19.38 -27.56
N GLU A 143 12.73 -20.61 -28.05
CA GLU A 143 13.70 -21.56 -27.52
C GLU A 143 15.11 -21.01 -27.74
N HIS A 144 15.78 -20.56 -26.68
CA HIS A 144 17.23 -20.40 -26.68
C HIS A 144 17.84 -21.09 -25.45
N ASP A 145 18.37 -22.27 -25.72
CA ASP A 145 19.23 -23.10 -24.90
C ASP A 145 20.59 -22.43 -24.68
N HIS A 146 20.93 -22.05 -23.44
CA HIS A 146 22.31 -21.78 -23.01
C HIS A 146 22.48 -22.03 -21.49
N GLU A 147 23.28 -23.05 -21.17
CA GLU A 147 23.89 -23.29 -19.86
C GLU A 147 24.84 -22.16 -19.47
N HIS A 148 24.67 -21.55 -18.28
CA HIS A 148 25.75 -20.93 -17.52
C HIS A 148 25.47 -20.91 -16.01
N GLU A 149 26.40 -21.46 -15.24
CA GLU A 149 26.60 -21.19 -13.80
C GLU A 149 26.97 -19.71 -13.60
N HIS A 150 26.38 -19.02 -12.61
CA HIS A 150 27.04 -18.15 -11.62
C HIS A 150 26.04 -17.28 -10.81
N ASP A 151 26.37 -17.15 -9.52
CA ASP A 151 25.93 -16.20 -8.48
C ASP A 151 24.45 -16.09 -8.08
N HIS A 152 24.22 -16.41 -6.81
CA HIS A 152 23.01 -16.06 -6.06
C HIS A 152 23.07 -14.58 -5.68
N GLU A 153 22.71 -13.70 -6.61
CA GLU A 153 22.09 -12.43 -6.24
C GLU A 153 20.58 -12.69 -6.10
N HIS A 154 20.05 -12.45 -4.91
CA HIS A 154 18.61 -12.46 -4.67
C HIS A 154 17.99 -11.25 -5.38
N GLU A 155 17.74 -11.35 -6.68
CA GLU A 155 16.74 -10.52 -7.35
C GLU A 155 15.39 -10.88 -6.72
N HIS A 156 14.86 -9.96 -5.92
CA HIS A 156 13.49 -10.02 -5.48
C HIS A 156 12.62 -9.87 -6.73
N ASP A 157 11.89 -10.92 -7.09
CA ASP A 157 10.94 -10.92 -8.20
C ASP A 157 9.80 -9.93 -7.88
N HIS A 158 9.93 -8.71 -8.41
CA HIS A 158 9.05 -7.57 -8.10
C HIS A 158 7.66 -7.68 -8.76
N GLY A 159 7.42 -8.69 -9.60
CA GLY A 159 6.14 -8.92 -10.28
C GLY A 159 5.22 -9.96 -9.62
N ALA A 160 5.67 -10.63 -8.55
CA ALA A 160 4.92 -11.75 -7.97
C ALA A 160 3.76 -11.32 -7.08
N TYR A 161 3.79 -10.11 -6.49
CA TYR A 161 2.85 -9.68 -5.45
C TYR A 161 1.81 -8.67 -5.94
N ASP A 162 0.58 -8.81 -5.43
CA ASP A 162 -0.50 -7.85 -5.61
C ASP A 162 -0.13 -6.53 -4.89
N GLU A 163 -0.19 -5.42 -5.61
CA GLU A 163 0.24 -4.10 -5.15
C GLU A 163 -0.76 -3.42 -4.20
N HIS A 164 -2.00 -3.88 -4.14
CA HIS A 164 -3.10 -3.20 -3.45
C HIS A 164 -3.13 -3.45 -1.92
N ILE A 165 -1.95 -3.51 -1.30
CA ILE A 165 -1.78 -3.87 0.12
C ILE A 165 -2.53 -2.95 1.08
N TRP A 166 -2.81 -1.71 0.67
CA TRP A 166 -3.51 -0.71 1.47
C TRP A 166 -4.98 -1.03 1.67
N LEU A 167 -5.56 -1.97 0.92
CA LEU A 167 -6.95 -2.39 1.12
C LEU A 167 -7.10 -3.36 2.30
N SER A 168 -6.01 -3.74 2.97
CA SER A 168 -6.03 -4.33 4.31
C SER A 168 -5.81 -3.25 5.39
N LEU A 169 -6.75 -3.17 6.35
CA LEU A 169 -6.61 -2.27 7.50
C LEU A 169 -5.47 -2.71 8.43
N LYS A 170 -5.13 -4.00 8.47
CA LYS A 170 -3.97 -4.54 9.20
C LYS A 170 -2.66 -4.03 8.59
N ASN A 171 -2.55 -4.10 7.27
CA ASN A 171 -1.40 -3.57 6.54
C ASN A 171 -1.30 -2.05 6.71
N ALA A 172 -2.41 -1.32 6.57
CA ALA A 172 -2.44 0.13 6.76
C ALA A 172 -1.94 0.54 8.16
N LYS A 173 -2.33 -0.19 9.20
CA LYS A 173 -1.80 0.01 10.56
C LYS A 173 -0.28 -0.18 10.61
N ALA A 174 0.25 -1.26 10.06
CA ALA A 174 1.70 -1.52 10.03
C ALA A 174 2.47 -0.40 9.30
N CYS A 175 1.94 0.09 8.18
CA CYS A 175 2.52 1.21 7.45
C CYS A 175 2.53 2.50 8.27
N VAL A 176 1.44 2.83 8.97
CA VAL A 176 1.36 4.03 9.84
C VAL A 176 2.37 3.94 10.98
N GLU A 177 2.49 2.77 11.62
CA GLU A 177 3.50 2.53 12.67
C GLU A 177 4.93 2.75 12.13
N TYR A 178 5.22 2.21 10.96
CA TYR A 178 6.53 2.33 10.33
C TYR A 178 6.87 3.75 9.89
N PHE A 179 5.91 4.48 9.33
CA PHE A 179 6.08 5.89 8.97
C PHE A 179 6.35 6.77 10.18
N LYS A 180 5.64 6.55 11.30
CA LYS A 180 5.92 7.24 12.57
C LYS A 180 7.36 6.99 13.03
N ASP A 181 7.84 5.75 12.93
CA ASP A 181 9.21 5.40 13.33
C ASP A 181 10.26 6.10 12.44
N ILE A 182 10.06 6.11 11.11
CA ILE A 182 10.92 6.84 10.17
C ILE A 182 10.95 8.34 10.48
N LEU A 183 9.77 8.96 10.67
CA LEU A 183 9.66 10.39 10.94
C LEU A 183 10.28 10.77 12.27
N THR A 184 10.15 9.91 13.29
CA THR A 184 10.77 10.11 14.61
C THR A 184 12.29 9.98 14.55
N GLU A 185 12.82 9.09 13.72
CA GLU A 185 14.27 8.97 13.47
C GLU A 185 14.83 10.25 12.84
N LEU A 186 14.09 10.84 11.90
CA LEU A 186 14.52 12.03 11.15
C LEU A 186 14.31 13.34 11.95
N SER A 187 13.26 13.42 12.77
CA SER A 187 12.99 14.56 13.65
C SER A 187 12.71 14.11 15.10
N PRO A 188 13.76 13.86 15.90
CA PRO A 188 13.60 13.43 17.29
C PRO A 188 12.91 14.47 18.19
N ASP A 189 13.02 15.76 17.84
CA ASP A 189 12.37 16.84 18.58
C ASP A 189 10.83 16.80 18.43
N ASP A 190 10.33 16.23 17.33
CA ASP A 190 8.91 16.10 16.99
C ASP A 190 8.27 14.80 17.47
N MET A 191 9.08 13.88 18.02
CA MET A 191 8.69 12.52 18.42
C MET A 191 7.37 12.44 19.18
N GLN A 192 7.15 13.34 20.15
CA GLN A 192 5.95 13.28 21.00
C GLN A 192 4.67 13.57 20.20
N THR A 193 4.71 14.53 19.28
CA THR A 193 3.56 14.91 18.45
C THR A 193 3.30 13.84 17.40
N LEU A 194 4.35 13.36 16.72
CA LEU A 194 4.26 12.28 15.73
C LEU A 194 3.67 11.01 16.34
N SER A 195 4.15 10.62 17.54
CA SER A 195 3.64 9.43 18.23
C SER A 195 2.18 9.58 18.60
N LYS A 196 1.79 10.73 19.15
CA LYS A 196 0.40 11.00 19.52
C LYS A 196 -0.53 10.94 18.30
N ASN A 197 -0.17 11.59 17.21
CA ASN A 197 -0.99 11.65 15.99
C ASN A 197 -1.12 10.25 15.36
N ALA A 198 -0.02 9.50 15.28
CA ALA A 198 -0.02 8.13 14.79
C ALA A 198 -0.91 7.21 15.65
N ASP A 199 -0.78 7.27 16.98
CA ASP A 199 -1.59 6.45 17.90
C ASP A 199 -3.09 6.77 17.78
N GLU A 200 -3.45 8.06 17.65
CA GLU A 200 -4.83 8.48 17.42
C GLU A 200 -5.37 7.97 16.08
N TYR A 201 -4.56 7.99 15.02
CA TYR A 201 -4.96 7.50 13.71
C TYR A 201 -5.07 5.96 13.67
N ILE A 202 -4.10 5.24 14.23
CA ILE A 202 -4.12 3.79 14.40
C ILE A 202 -5.36 3.35 15.18
N SER A 203 -5.73 4.07 16.23
CA SER A 203 -6.95 3.77 16.99
C SER A 203 -8.22 3.84 16.12
N LYS A 204 -8.28 4.75 15.15
CA LYS A 204 -9.38 4.83 14.18
C LYS A 204 -9.34 3.69 13.18
N ILE A 205 -8.15 3.29 12.71
CA ILE A 205 -7.97 2.12 11.83
C ILE A 205 -8.46 0.85 12.53
N VAL A 206 -8.01 0.59 13.76
CA VAL A 206 -8.40 -0.59 14.54
C VAL A 206 -9.90 -0.61 14.83
N ALA A 207 -10.50 0.54 15.14
CA ALA A 207 -11.95 0.62 15.32
C ALA A 207 -12.70 0.24 14.03
N LEU A 208 -12.24 0.73 12.88
CA LEU A 208 -12.83 0.39 11.59
C LEU A 208 -12.60 -1.08 11.22
N GLU A 209 -11.42 -1.63 11.51
CA GLU A 209 -11.08 -3.04 11.31
C GLU A 209 -12.07 -3.95 12.06
N SER A 210 -12.35 -3.65 13.34
CA SER A 210 -13.35 -4.40 14.12
C SER A 210 -14.75 -4.33 13.51
N GLU A 211 -15.12 -3.20 12.88
CA GLU A 211 -16.39 -3.08 12.16
C GLU A 211 -16.43 -3.90 10.85
N TYR A 212 -15.29 -4.12 10.22
CA TYR A 212 -15.11 -4.97 9.05
C TYR A 212 -15.20 -6.45 9.42
N GLU A 213 -14.48 -6.88 10.47
CA GLU A 213 -14.55 -8.24 11.02
C GLU A 213 -15.98 -8.62 11.44
N ALA A 214 -16.78 -7.62 11.87
CA ALA A 214 -18.19 -7.81 12.19
C ALA A 214 -19.01 -8.43 11.03
N LEU A 215 -18.62 -8.23 9.76
CA LEU A 215 -19.34 -8.71 8.57
C LEU A 215 -19.38 -10.23 8.44
N THR A 216 -18.37 -10.95 8.93
CA THR A 216 -18.14 -12.35 8.61
C THR A 216 -18.35 -13.30 9.79
N HIS A 217 -18.93 -12.81 10.89
CA HIS A 217 -19.34 -13.64 12.03
C HIS A 217 -20.48 -14.65 11.73
N SER A 218 -21.08 -14.60 10.55
CA SER A 218 -22.11 -15.56 10.14
C SER A 218 -21.49 -16.86 9.64
N LYS A 219 -22.17 -18.00 9.84
CA LYS A 219 -21.70 -19.32 9.37
C LYS A 219 -21.78 -19.51 7.85
N GLU A 220 -22.46 -18.62 7.12
CA GLU A 220 -22.58 -18.73 5.68
C GLU A 220 -21.39 -18.07 4.98
N PRO A 221 -20.82 -18.73 3.95
CA PRO A 221 -19.71 -18.16 3.19
C PRO A 221 -20.15 -16.86 2.52
N LYS A 222 -19.35 -15.81 2.69
CA LYS A 222 -19.55 -14.52 2.03
C LYS A 222 -18.91 -14.56 0.65
N ARG A 223 -19.60 -13.99 -0.34
CA ARG A 223 -19.23 -14.09 -1.75
C ARG A 223 -19.40 -12.77 -2.48
N LEU A 224 -18.43 -12.41 -3.32
CA LEU A 224 -18.47 -11.20 -4.17
C LEU A 224 -18.22 -11.57 -5.63
N ILE A 225 -18.96 -10.95 -6.54
CA ILE A 225 -18.74 -11.08 -7.98
C ILE A 225 -18.33 -9.71 -8.51
N PHE A 226 -17.07 -9.58 -8.93
CA PHE A 226 -16.54 -8.37 -9.54
C PHE A 226 -16.66 -8.45 -11.06
N ALA A 227 -17.48 -7.57 -11.62
CA ALA A 227 -17.61 -7.35 -13.05
C ALA A 227 -16.55 -6.35 -13.56
N ASP A 228 -15.34 -6.44 -13.02
CA ASP A 228 -14.20 -5.56 -13.26
C ASP A 228 -12.91 -6.25 -12.79
N ARG A 229 -11.80 -5.51 -12.75
CA ARG A 229 -10.57 -5.86 -12.03
C ARG A 229 -10.83 -6.02 -10.54
N PHE A 230 -9.93 -6.77 -9.89
CA PHE A 230 -10.08 -7.12 -8.48
C PHE A 230 -8.87 -6.69 -7.63
N PRO A 231 -8.78 -5.42 -7.25
CA PRO A 231 -7.73 -4.93 -6.34
C PRO A 231 -7.96 -5.31 -4.87
N PHE A 232 -9.01 -6.06 -4.54
CA PHE A 232 -9.46 -6.26 -3.15
C PHE A 232 -8.95 -7.56 -2.52
N ALA A 233 -7.92 -8.20 -3.08
CA ALA A 233 -7.42 -9.50 -2.62
C ALA A 233 -7.03 -9.53 -1.14
N TYR A 234 -6.40 -8.46 -0.64
CA TYR A 234 -6.06 -8.29 0.76
C TYR A 234 -7.30 -8.17 1.65
N LEU A 235 -8.27 -7.35 1.24
CA LEU A 235 -9.52 -7.13 1.98
C LEU A 235 -10.33 -8.42 2.11
N THR A 236 -10.49 -9.16 1.01
CA THR A 236 -11.27 -10.41 1.02
C THR A 236 -10.55 -11.51 1.77
N ALA A 237 -9.22 -11.55 1.74
CA ALA A 237 -8.45 -12.48 2.55
C ALA A 237 -8.61 -12.19 4.05
N ASP A 238 -8.55 -10.92 4.46
CA ASP A 238 -8.74 -10.51 5.86
C ASP A 238 -10.11 -10.90 6.42
N LEU A 239 -11.12 -10.96 5.54
CA LEU A 239 -12.50 -11.26 5.90
C LEU A 239 -12.94 -12.68 5.58
N GLU A 240 -12.09 -13.51 4.97
CA GLU A 240 -12.45 -14.84 4.47
C GLU A 240 -13.65 -14.80 3.47
N ILE A 241 -13.68 -13.78 2.61
CA ILE A 241 -14.68 -13.65 1.55
C ILE A 241 -14.20 -14.36 0.28
N GLU A 242 -15.02 -15.28 -0.23
CA GLU A 242 -14.82 -15.88 -1.55
C GLU A 242 -15.17 -14.87 -2.65
N TYR A 243 -14.45 -14.87 -3.77
CA TYR A 243 -14.72 -13.95 -4.87
C TYR A 243 -14.58 -14.60 -6.23
N CYS A 244 -15.21 -13.99 -7.23
CA CYS A 244 -14.79 -14.15 -8.62
C CYS A 244 -14.76 -12.78 -9.30
N ALA A 245 -13.89 -12.62 -10.28
CA ALA A 245 -13.63 -11.36 -10.96
C ALA A 245 -13.51 -11.55 -12.47
N ALA A 246 -13.77 -10.49 -13.23
CA ALA A 246 -13.51 -10.51 -14.66
C ALA A 246 -12.01 -10.56 -14.94
N PHE A 247 -11.23 -9.72 -14.26
CA PHE A 247 -9.80 -9.57 -14.49
C PHE A 247 -9.01 -9.58 -13.17
N SER A 248 -7.73 -9.90 -13.25
CA SER A 248 -6.77 -9.69 -12.16
C SER A 248 -6.76 -8.22 -11.71
N GLY A 249 -6.45 -7.97 -10.43
CA GLY A 249 -6.35 -6.63 -9.85
C GLY A 249 -5.35 -5.72 -10.55
N CYS A 250 -4.17 -6.25 -10.91
CA CYS A 250 -3.10 -5.50 -11.59
C CYS A 250 -3.25 -5.46 -13.12
N SER A 251 -4.37 -5.96 -13.66
CA SER A 251 -4.58 -5.94 -15.11
C SER A 251 -4.80 -4.51 -15.63
N THR A 252 -4.45 -4.27 -16.89
CA THR A 252 -4.87 -3.08 -17.66
C THR A 252 -6.03 -3.39 -18.61
N GLU A 253 -6.49 -4.64 -18.64
CA GLU A 253 -7.59 -5.09 -19.50
C GLU A 253 -8.95 -4.55 -19.04
N ASN A 254 -9.77 -4.18 -20.02
CA ASN A 254 -11.11 -3.63 -19.77
C ASN A 254 -12.19 -4.22 -20.68
N ASN A 255 -11.84 -5.13 -21.59
CA ASN A 255 -12.77 -5.75 -22.52
C ASN A 255 -12.83 -7.26 -22.29
N ALA A 256 -13.91 -7.70 -21.65
CA ALA A 256 -14.15 -9.12 -21.43
C ALA A 256 -14.81 -9.72 -22.67
N ASP A 257 -14.42 -10.95 -22.99
CA ASP A 257 -15.04 -11.73 -24.04
C ASP A 257 -16.41 -12.30 -23.61
N PHE A 258 -17.12 -12.93 -24.55
CA PHE A 258 -18.42 -13.53 -24.27
C PHE A 258 -18.34 -14.68 -23.25
N SER A 259 -17.21 -15.40 -23.20
CA SER A 259 -17.02 -16.51 -22.27
C SER A 259 -16.93 -16.00 -20.82
N THR A 260 -16.19 -14.91 -20.58
CA THR A 260 -16.09 -14.24 -19.27
C THR A 260 -17.45 -13.78 -18.77
N ILE A 261 -18.23 -13.13 -19.65
CA ILE A 261 -19.60 -12.68 -19.33
C ILE A 261 -20.48 -13.88 -18.92
N THR A 262 -20.40 -14.98 -19.68
CA THR A 262 -21.21 -16.17 -19.43
C THR A 262 -20.83 -16.83 -18.11
N ARG A 263 -19.53 -17.00 -17.84
CA ARG A 263 -19.02 -17.59 -16.59
C ARG A 263 -19.45 -16.79 -15.36
N LEU A 264 -19.34 -15.47 -15.40
CA LEU A 264 -19.78 -14.60 -14.30
C LEU A 264 -21.30 -14.60 -14.13
N ALA A 265 -22.07 -14.66 -15.22
CA ALA A 265 -23.52 -14.81 -15.17
C ALA A 265 -23.94 -16.15 -14.53
N GLU A 266 -23.24 -17.24 -14.85
CA GLU A 266 -23.44 -18.54 -14.22
C GLU A 266 -23.12 -18.50 -12.71
N ARG A 267 -22.00 -17.86 -12.31
CA ARG A 267 -21.67 -17.65 -10.89
C ARG A 267 -22.75 -16.87 -10.15
N MET A 268 -23.28 -15.81 -10.78
CA MET A 268 -24.36 -15.01 -10.20
C MET A 268 -25.62 -15.85 -9.92
N LEU A 269 -26.00 -16.71 -10.86
CA LEU A 269 -27.12 -17.64 -10.70
C LEU A 269 -26.84 -18.73 -9.66
N GLU A 270 -25.64 -19.30 -9.65
CA GLU A 270 -25.21 -20.34 -8.72
C GLU A 270 -25.18 -19.83 -7.27
N TRP A 271 -24.59 -18.67 -7.06
CA TRP A 271 -24.47 -18.03 -5.74
C TRP A 271 -25.74 -17.30 -5.31
N LYS A 272 -26.72 -17.17 -6.22
CA LYS A 272 -28.03 -16.53 -5.98
C LYS A 272 -27.89 -15.09 -5.46
N THR A 273 -26.85 -14.40 -5.91
CA THR A 273 -26.64 -12.98 -5.59
C THR A 273 -27.31 -12.11 -6.65
N ILE A 274 -27.83 -10.96 -6.23
CA ILE A 274 -28.30 -9.89 -7.12
C ILE A 274 -27.30 -8.73 -7.20
N TYR A 275 -26.17 -8.83 -6.49
CA TYR A 275 -25.17 -7.78 -6.43
C TYR A 275 -23.96 -8.13 -7.28
N LEU A 276 -23.57 -7.19 -8.13
CA LEU A 276 -22.28 -7.17 -8.84
C LEU A 276 -21.46 -5.99 -8.35
N PHE A 277 -20.15 -6.17 -8.34
CA PHE A 277 -19.20 -5.15 -7.90
C PHE A 277 -18.38 -4.64 -9.07
N VAL A 278 -18.04 -3.35 -9.03
CA VAL A 278 -17.11 -2.71 -9.96
C VAL A 278 -16.18 -1.77 -9.20
N THR A 279 -15.05 -1.40 -9.82
CA THR A 279 -14.13 -0.39 -9.29
C THR A 279 -14.64 1.03 -9.58
N GLU A 280 -14.05 2.04 -8.93
CA GLU A 280 -14.47 3.44 -9.01
C GLU A 280 -14.35 4.07 -10.40
N THR A 281 -13.52 3.50 -11.28
CA THR A 281 -13.32 3.98 -12.66
C THR A 281 -14.16 3.24 -13.69
N SER A 282 -14.96 2.26 -13.26
CA SER A 282 -15.74 1.42 -14.17
C SER A 282 -16.80 2.18 -14.96
N ASN A 283 -17.00 1.79 -16.22
CA ASN A 283 -18.10 2.28 -17.05
C ASN A 283 -19.37 1.39 -16.98
N GLY A 284 -19.33 0.31 -16.20
CA GLY A 284 -20.45 -0.60 -15.95
C GLY A 284 -20.92 -1.45 -17.14
N ARG A 285 -20.29 -1.37 -18.32
CA ARG A 285 -20.73 -2.14 -19.51
C ARG A 285 -20.65 -3.64 -19.28
N LEU A 286 -19.56 -4.11 -18.67
CA LEU A 286 -19.37 -5.52 -18.37
C LEU A 286 -20.43 -6.03 -17.38
N ALA A 287 -20.64 -5.31 -16.28
CA ALA A 287 -21.66 -5.63 -15.29
C ALA A 287 -23.07 -5.72 -15.92
N ASN A 288 -23.44 -4.77 -16.78
CA ASN A 288 -24.72 -4.82 -17.50
C ASN A 288 -24.82 -6.02 -18.45
N GLY A 289 -23.72 -6.39 -19.12
CA GLY A 289 -23.66 -7.59 -19.96
C GLY A 289 -23.90 -8.87 -19.16
N ILE A 290 -23.31 -8.98 -17.97
CA ILE A 290 -23.48 -10.11 -17.06
C ILE A 290 -24.94 -10.20 -16.58
N ILE A 291 -25.54 -9.09 -16.15
CA ILE A 291 -26.95 -9.05 -15.71
C ILE A 291 -27.88 -9.52 -16.84
N ALA A 292 -27.65 -9.04 -18.06
CA ALA A 292 -28.44 -9.41 -19.22
C ALA A 292 -28.32 -10.90 -19.55
N ALA A 293 -27.10 -11.46 -19.48
CA ALA A 293 -26.84 -12.88 -19.71
C ALA A 293 -27.49 -13.76 -18.63
N ALA A 294 -27.40 -13.36 -17.36
CA ALA A 294 -28.02 -14.05 -16.23
C ALA A 294 -29.55 -13.93 -16.21
N LYS A 295 -30.13 -12.95 -16.92
CA LYS A 295 -31.54 -12.55 -16.81
C LYS A 295 -31.92 -12.24 -15.35
N ALA A 296 -30.99 -11.61 -14.63
CA ALA A 296 -31.15 -11.31 -13.21
C ALA A 296 -31.92 -10.00 -13.02
N ASP A 297 -33.25 -10.08 -13.13
CA ASP A 297 -34.12 -8.93 -12.86
C ASP A 297 -33.93 -8.43 -11.42
N GLY A 298 -33.75 -7.12 -11.26
CA GLY A 298 -33.52 -6.50 -9.95
C GLY A 298 -32.06 -6.55 -9.46
N ALA A 299 -31.13 -6.97 -10.31
CA ALA A 299 -29.71 -6.88 -10.00
C ALA A 299 -29.25 -5.42 -9.81
N GLU A 300 -28.33 -5.21 -8.87
CA GLU A 300 -27.71 -3.92 -8.58
C GLU A 300 -26.20 -3.97 -8.81
N ILE A 301 -25.68 -2.93 -9.45
CA ILE A 301 -24.24 -2.72 -9.60
C ILE A 301 -23.79 -1.80 -8.45
N LEU A 302 -22.88 -2.31 -7.62
CA LEU A 302 -22.30 -1.61 -6.49
C LEU A 302 -20.84 -1.28 -6.80
N THR A 303 -20.37 -0.13 -6.31
CA THR A 303 -18.98 0.29 -6.48
C THR A 303 -18.23 0.06 -5.18
N LEU A 304 -17.06 -0.58 -5.26
CA LEU A 304 -16.05 -0.55 -4.22
C LEU A 304 -14.87 0.27 -4.73
N ASP A 305 -14.44 1.23 -3.93
CA ASP A 305 -13.38 2.16 -4.30
C ASP A 305 -12.03 1.61 -3.86
N SER A 306 -11.16 1.37 -4.83
CA SER A 306 -9.81 0.84 -4.60
C SER A 306 -8.81 1.90 -4.18
N MET A 307 -9.15 3.18 -4.28
CA MET A 307 -8.30 4.34 -4.05
C MET A 307 -7.13 4.50 -5.04
N GLN A 308 -7.11 3.71 -6.12
CA GLN A 308 -6.01 3.73 -7.11
C GLN A 308 -6.08 4.93 -8.05
N SER A 309 -7.26 5.54 -8.20
CA SER A 309 -7.50 6.67 -9.11
C SER A 309 -8.16 7.87 -8.41
N LEU A 310 -7.68 8.19 -7.21
CA LEU A 310 -8.18 9.37 -6.49
C LEU A 310 -7.78 10.68 -7.21
N THR A 311 -8.60 11.71 -7.04
CA THR A 311 -8.31 13.05 -7.57
C THR A 311 -8.14 14.07 -6.44
N ARG A 312 -7.39 15.13 -6.72
CA ARG A 312 -7.29 16.29 -5.83
C ARG A 312 -8.64 16.93 -5.52
N ALA A 313 -9.58 16.89 -6.45
CA ALA A 313 -10.94 17.39 -6.23
C ALA A 313 -11.68 16.58 -5.14
N ARG A 314 -11.54 15.24 -5.15
CA ARG A 314 -12.12 14.36 -4.12
C ARG A 314 -11.46 14.60 -2.75
N MET A 315 -10.13 14.71 -2.70
CA MET A 315 -9.43 15.06 -1.45
C MET A 315 -9.89 16.42 -0.90
N THR A 316 -10.01 17.43 -1.76
CA THR A 316 -10.48 18.78 -1.36
C THR A 316 -11.94 18.77 -0.89
N ALA A 317 -12.75 17.84 -1.41
CA ALA A 317 -14.12 17.62 -0.97
C ALA A 317 -14.21 16.90 0.40
N GLY A 318 -13.07 16.52 0.99
CA GLY A 318 -12.98 15.88 2.31
C GLY A 318 -12.93 14.37 2.27
N GLU A 319 -12.72 13.76 1.10
CA GLU A 319 -12.47 12.31 1.03
C GLU A 319 -11.07 11.98 1.54
N ASP A 320 -11.02 11.10 2.53
CA ASP A 320 -9.82 10.53 3.12
C ASP A 320 -9.84 8.99 3.11
N TYR A 321 -8.69 8.37 3.40
CA TYR A 321 -8.55 6.91 3.41
C TYR A 321 -9.63 6.22 4.27
N LEU A 322 -9.86 6.69 5.50
CA LEU A 322 -10.84 6.09 6.41
C LEU A 322 -12.28 6.29 5.95
N SER A 323 -12.60 7.43 5.33
CA SER A 323 -13.93 7.75 4.80
C SER A 323 -14.26 6.84 3.62
N ILE A 324 -13.29 6.58 2.74
CA ILE A 324 -13.45 5.69 1.60
C ILE A 324 -13.59 4.24 2.09
N MET A 325 -12.72 3.81 3.01
CA MET A 325 -12.85 2.50 3.65
C MET A 325 -14.19 2.33 4.39
N ARG A 326 -14.73 3.37 5.03
CA ARG A 326 -16.08 3.33 5.62
C ARG A 326 -17.20 3.26 4.58
N SER A 327 -17.04 3.96 3.46
CA SER A 327 -17.99 3.87 2.34
C SER A 327 -18.04 2.44 1.79
N ASN A 328 -16.87 1.84 1.54
CA ASN A 328 -16.72 0.44 1.12
C ASN A 328 -17.38 -0.53 2.12
N LEU A 329 -17.21 -0.30 3.41
CA LEU A 329 -17.87 -1.09 4.46
C LEU A 329 -19.40 -1.02 4.37
N GLY A 330 -19.96 0.17 4.12
CA GLY A 330 -21.40 0.35 3.90
C GLY A 330 -21.92 -0.45 2.71
N VAL A 331 -21.14 -0.47 1.61
CA VAL A 331 -21.45 -1.26 0.41
C VAL A 331 -21.41 -2.76 0.72
N LEU A 332 -20.37 -3.24 1.40
CA LEU A 332 -20.24 -4.64 1.80
C LEU A 332 -21.37 -5.06 2.75
N ARG A 333 -21.75 -4.21 3.72
CA ARG A 333 -22.91 -4.48 4.60
C ARG A 333 -24.18 -4.67 3.80
N LYS A 334 -24.45 -3.83 2.80
CA LYS A 334 -25.64 -3.96 1.95
C LYS A 334 -25.66 -5.29 1.19
N ALA A 335 -24.52 -5.71 0.68
CA ALA A 335 -24.44 -6.88 -0.18
C ALA A 335 -24.34 -8.22 0.58
N LEU A 336 -23.76 -8.20 1.78
CA LEU A 336 -23.46 -9.39 2.56
C LEU A 336 -24.40 -9.61 3.76
N SER A 337 -25.33 -8.68 4.03
CA SER A 337 -26.31 -8.78 5.14
C SER A 337 -27.28 -9.93 5.01
#